data_AF-D3SX46-F1
#
_entry.id   AF-D3SX46-F1
#
_cell.length_a   1.000
_cell.length_b   1.000
_cell.length_c   1.000
_cell.angle_alpha   90.00
_cell.angle_beta   90.00
_cell.angle_gamma   90.00
#
_symmetry.space_group_name_H-M   'P 1'
#
loop_
_entity.id
_entity.type
_entity.pdbx_description
1 polymer ?
#
loop_
_entity_poly.entity_id
_entity_poly.type
_entity_poly.pdbx_seq_one_letter_code
_entity_poly.pdbx_strand_id
1 'polypeptide(L)'
;MSSRTSALESSKASGDALEAELVQTIDALEYVGDRTATWHDARTTTLLEPAHSLPFYGVVLVEPETPVEIKGCQIETSNGDSTTRGRFYVKRDAHEQLLEAAGMYLLVVYIPRPGLPQVARAIVPATIVDELLAGRWYEVGGSRSESEVAKLAWSHVIDPAGVDPSTTVGDPR
;
A
#
# COMPACT_ATOMS: atom_id res chain seq x y z
N MET A 1 -10.14 -20.13 26.58
CA MET A 1 -10.30 -18.77 27.13
C MET A 1 -10.23 -17.78 25.99
N SER A 2 -11.30 -16.95 25.90
CA SER A 2 -11.48 -15.69 25.18
C SER A 2 -10.65 -15.39 23.92
N SER A 3 -11.31 -15.60 22.77
CA SER A 3 -10.98 -15.00 21.48
C SER A 3 -11.00 -13.47 21.59
N ARG A 4 -9.83 -12.83 21.63
CA ARG A 4 -9.68 -11.38 21.43
C ARG A 4 -9.42 -11.10 19.94
N THR A 5 -10.39 -11.42 19.10
CA THR A 5 -10.60 -10.64 17.88
C THR A 5 -11.45 -9.45 18.28
N SER A 6 -10.86 -8.47 18.97
CA SER A 6 -11.54 -7.18 19.15
C SER A 6 -11.60 -6.51 17.78
N ALA A 7 -12.82 -6.22 17.34
CA ALA A 7 -13.20 -5.56 16.10
C ALA A 7 -12.20 -4.50 15.61
N LEU A 8 -11.22 -4.94 14.82
CA LEU A 8 -10.78 -4.16 13.68
C LEU A 8 -11.81 -4.45 12.59
N GLU A 9 -12.27 -3.39 11.93
CA GLU A 9 -13.12 -3.51 10.75
C GLU A 9 -12.52 -4.53 9.77
N SER A 10 -13.35 -5.16 8.94
CA SER A 10 -12.85 -6.14 7.96
C SER A 10 -11.65 -5.57 7.18
N SER A 11 -10.71 -6.41 6.74
CA SER A 11 -9.51 -5.96 5.99
C SER A 11 -9.83 -5.03 4.82
N LYS A 12 -11.04 -5.13 4.24
CA LYS A 12 -11.53 -4.22 3.21
C LYS A 12 -11.84 -2.83 3.78
N ALA A 13 -12.60 -2.75 4.85
CA ALA A 13 -12.94 -1.47 5.48
C ALA A 13 -11.70 -0.70 5.97
N SER A 14 -10.68 -1.39 6.49
CA SER A 14 -9.40 -0.73 6.81
C SER A 14 -8.65 -0.25 5.58
N GLY A 15 -8.76 -0.95 4.43
CA GLY A 15 -8.23 -0.48 3.16
C GLY A 15 -8.94 0.78 2.68
N ASP A 16 -10.27 0.71 2.56
CA ASP A 16 -11.11 1.82 2.10
C ASP A 16 -10.91 3.09 2.98
N ALA A 17 -10.77 2.94 4.30
CA ALA A 17 -10.52 4.06 5.22
C ALA A 17 -9.13 4.69 5.03
N LEU A 18 -8.10 3.85 4.81
CA LEU A 18 -6.73 4.30 4.58
C LEU A 18 -6.60 5.02 3.24
N GLU A 19 -7.23 4.48 2.18
CA GLU A 19 -7.30 5.12 0.86
C GLU A 19 -7.94 6.51 0.95
N ALA A 20 -9.08 6.62 1.63
CA ALA A 20 -9.77 7.88 1.81
C ALA A 20 -8.92 8.92 2.56
N GLU A 21 -8.22 8.52 3.63
CA GLU A 21 -7.31 9.40 4.38
C GLU A 21 -6.15 9.91 3.48
N LEU A 22 -5.55 9.03 2.69
CA LEU A 22 -4.40 9.38 1.84
C LEU A 22 -4.79 10.35 0.73
N VAL A 23 -5.93 10.12 0.06
CA VAL A 23 -6.44 11.06 -0.95
C VAL A 23 -6.80 12.41 -0.33
N GLN A 24 -7.33 12.44 0.89
CA GLN A 24 -7.66 13.71 1.57
C GLN A 24 -6.42 14.48 2.06
N THR A 25 -5.32 13.79 2.36
CA THR A 25 -4.12 14.40 2.96
C THR A 25 -3.02 14.72 1.96
N ILE A 26 -3.05 14.11 0.77
CA ILE A 26 -2.08 14.35 -0.30
C ILE A 26 -2.79 15.12 -1.41
N ASP A 27 -2.67 16.44 -1.39
CA ASP A 27 -3.39 17.37 -2.30
C ASP A 27 -3.23 17.04 -3.79
N ALA A 28 -2.11 16.43 -4.17
CA ALA A 28 -1.82 16.04 -5.54
C ALA A 28 -2.45 14.71 -5.96
N LEU A 29 -3.24 14.04 -5.11
CA LEU A 29 -3.98 12.81 -5.45
C LEU A 29 -5.49 13.08 -5.59
N GLU A 30 -6.09 12.45 -6.59
CA GLU A 30 -7.55 12.37 -6.75
C GLU A 30 -7.97 10.90 -6.70
N TYR A 31 -9.06 10.63 -5.98
CA TYR A 31 -9.66 9.30 -5.89
C TYR A 31 -10.20 8.83 -7.26
N VAL A 32 -9.87 7.59 -7.61
CA VAL A 32 -10.43 6.88 -8.76
C VAL A 32 -11.22 5.68 -8.25
N GLY A 33 -12.54 5.70 -8.46
CA GLY A 33 -13.39 4.59 -8.04
C GLY A 33 -13.51 3.46 -9.06
N ASP A 34 -13.94 2.30 -8.60
CA ASP A 34 -14.09 1.04 -9.37
C ASP A 34 -14.90 1.15 -10.68
N ARG A 35 -15.77 2.17 -10.80
CA ARG A 35 -16.53 2.44 -12.04
C ARG A 35 -15.67 3.01 -13.16
N THR A 36 -14.53 3.59 -12.81
CA THR A 36 -13.57 4.22 -13.73
C THR A 36 -12.40 3.30 -13.98
N ALA A 37 -11.81 2.74 -12.92
CA ALA A 37 -10.71 1.78 -12.99
C ALA A 37 -10.78 0.83 -11.79
N THR A 38 -10.49 -0.45 -12.01
CA THR A 38 -10.50 -1.49 -10.95
C THR A 38 -9.10 -1.90 -10.50
N TRP A 39 -8.07 -1.16 -10.91
CA TRP A 39 -6.66 -1.54 -10.80
C TRP A 39 -5.76 -0.43 -10.21
N HIS A 40 -6.31 0.76 -9.97
CA HIS A 40 -5.67 1.84 -9.23
C HIS A 40 -6.72 2.61 -8.43
N ASP A 41 -6.32 3.10 -7.25
CA ASP A 41 -7.22 3.77 -6.31
C ASP A 41 -7.19 5.31 -6.46
N ALA A 42 -6.12 5.84 -7.06
CA ALA A 42 -5.93 7.27 -7.23
C ALA A 42 -5.17 7.62 -8.52
N ARG A 43 -5.20 8.89 -8.89
CA ARG A 43 -4.34 9.47 -9.93
C ARG A 43 -3.75 10.79 -9.45
N THR A 44 -2.56 11.14 -9.92
CA THR A 44 -2.01 12.46 -9.65
C THR A 44 -2.78 13.55 -10.42
N THR A 45 -3.07 14.68 -9.77
CA THR A 45 -3.75 15.84 -10.41
C THR A 45 -2.79 16.94 -10.83
N THR A 46 -1.62 16.96 -10.20
CA THR A 46 -0.52 17.88 -10.45
C THR A 46 0.80 17.13 -10.24
N LEU A 47 1.93 17.82 -10.39
CA LEU A 47 3.24 17.28 -10.06
C LEU A 47 3.27 16.86 -8.58
N LEU A 48 3.51 15.58 -8.31
CA LEU A 48 3.71 15.07 -6.95
C LEU A 48 5.22 15.02 -6.68
N GLU A 49 5.63 15.72 -5.62
CA GLU A 49 7.02 15.86 -5.20
C GLU A 49 7.28 15.11 -3.89
N PRO A 50 8.52 14.61 -3.67
CA PRO A 50 8.86 13.94 -2.43
C PRO A 50 8.81 14.91 -1.25
N ALA A 51 8.27 14.44 -0.14
CA ALA A 51 8.25 15.15 1.13
C ALA A 51 8.80 14.27 2.25
N HIS A 52 9.16 14.86 3.40
CA HIS A 52 9.59 14.06 4.56
C HIS A 52 8.54 13.04 5.02
N SER A 53 7.27 13.37 4.87
CA SER A 53 6.14 12.47 5.18
C SER A 53 5.79 11.53 4.02
N LEU A 54 6.35 11.73 2.81
CA LEU A 54 6.07 10.93 1.62
C LEU A 54 7.35 10.80 0.77
N PRO A 55 8.33 10.00 1.22
CA PRO A 55 9.54 9.74 0.45
C PRO A 55 9.22 8.95 -0.82
N PHE A 56 10.03 9.15 -1.85
CA PHE A 56 9.96 8.40 -3.10
C PHE A 56 11.16 7.47 -3.21
N TYR A 57 10.94 6.25 -3.69
CA TYR A 57 12.00 5.28 -3.94
C TYR A 57 12.06 4.92 -5.41
N GLY A 58 13.22 5.14 -6.04
CA GLY A 58 13.44 4.83 -7.47
C GLY A 58 12.90 5.89 -8.45
N VAL A 59 12.31 6.98 -7.95
CA VAL A 59 11.79 8.08 -8.76
C VAL A 59 11.98 9.42 -8.02
N VAL A 60 12.11 10.52 -8.77
CA VAL A 60 12.38 11.87 -8.22
C VAL A 60 11.12 12.74 -8.17
N LEU A 61 10.22 12.58 -9.14
CA LEU A 61 8.94 13.29 -9.25
C LEU A 61 7.91 12.39 -9.94
N VAL A 62 6.62 12.62 -9.71
CA VAL A 62 5.55 11.93 -10.45
C VAL A 62 4.72 12.96 -11.21
N GLU A 63 4.60 12.75 -12.52
CA GLU A 63 3.88 13.65 -13.42
C GLU A 63 2.37 13.66 -13.11
N PRO A 64 1.63 14.71 -13.49
CA PRO A 64 0.16 14.69 -13.47
C PRO A 64 -0.41 13.52 -14.27
N GLU A 65 -1.63 13.12 -13.93
CA GLU A 65 -2.38 12.04 -14.59
C GLU A 65 -1.75 10.65 -14.47
N THR A 66 -0.76 10.48 -13.59
CA THR A 66 -0.13 9.18 -13.31
C THR A 66 -1.03 8.34 -12.40
N PRO A 67 -1.39 7.11 -12.78
CA PRO A 67 -2.15 6.19 -11.93
C PRO A 67 -1.35 5.76 -10.69
N VAL A 68 -2.03 5.70 -9.55
CA VAL A 68 -1.47 5.34 -8.24
C VAL A 68 -2.34 4.26 -7.58
N GLU A 69 -1.78 3.08 -7.39
CA GLU A 69 -2.38 1.99 -6.62
C GLU A 69 -1.99 2.13 -5.14
N ILE A 70 -2.96 2.16 -4.23
CA ILE A 70 -2.72 2.32 -2.79
C ILE A 70 -2.73 0.93 -2.15
N LYS A 71 -1.69 0.62 -1.38
CA LYS A 71 -1.63 -0.65 -0.64
C LYS A 71 -1.15 -0.43 0.79
N GLY A 72 -2.06 -0.72 1.73
CA GLY A 72 -1.77 -0.76 3.15
C GLY A 72 -1.42 -2.16 3.65
N CYS A 73 -0.49 -2.25 4.60
CA CYS A 73 -0.34 -3.43 5.44
C CYS A 73 -0.01 -3.08 6.89
N GLN A 74 -0.32 -4.00 7.80
CA GLN A 74 0.02 -3.84 9.21
C GLN A 74 1.54 -3.86 9.42
N ILE A 75 2.04 -3.15 10.41
CA ILE A 75 3.47 -3.23 10.78
C ILE A 75 3.91 -4.67 11.08
N GLU A 76 3.08 -5.40 11.82
CA GLU A 76 3.26 -6.81 12.10
C GLU A 76 1.93 -7.55 12.00
N THR A 77 1.99 -8.84 11.70
CA THR A 77 0.85 -9.75 11.70
C THR A 77 1.20 -11.02 12.47
N SER A 78 0.18 -11.68 13.02
CA SER A 78 0.35 -12.94 13.76
C SER A 78 0.80 -14.05 12.81
N ASN A 79 1.76 -14.85 13.29
CA ASN A 79 2.26 -16.05 12.64
C ASN A 79 2.36 -17.17 13.69
N GLY A 80 1.21 -17.62 14.19
CA GLY A 80 1.10 -18.56 15.29
C GLY A 80 1.61 -17.94 16.59
N ASP A 81 2.61 -18.57 17.21
CA ASP A 81 3.25 -18.09 18.45
C ASP A 81 4.27 -16.96 18.23
N SER A 82 4.44 -16.52 16.99
CA SER A 82 5.36 -15.43 16.61
C SER A 82 4.64 -14.32 15.86
N THR A 83 5.31 -13.18 15.69
CA THR A 83 4.89 -12.14 14.74
C THR A 83 5.80 -12.15 13.52
N THR A 84 5.26 -11.70 12.40
CA THR A 84 6.03 -11.44 11.18
C THR A 84 5.61 -10.09 10.62
N ARG A 85 6.47 -9.48 9.80
CA ARG A 85 6.15 -8.22 9.14
C ARG A 85 4.92 -8.37 8.24
N GLY A 86 4.06 -7.36 8.23
CA GLY A 86 2.93 -7.33 7.31
C GLY A 86 3.37 -7.35 5.86
N ARG A 87 2.44 -7.72 4.99
CA ARG A 87 2.68 -7.92 3.57
C ARG A 87 1.64 -7.16 2.76
N PHE A 88 2.08 -6.45 1.73
CA PHE A 88 1.22 -5.93 0.68
C PHE A 88 0.68 -7.09 -0.14
N TYR A 89 -0.63 -7.08 -0.40
CA TYR A 89 -1.29 -8.07 -1.24
C TYR A 89 -1.48 -7.48 -2.63
N VAL A 90 -0.82 -8.06 -3.63
CA VAL A 90 -0.81 -7.56 -5.01
C VAL A 90 -1.54 -8.56 -5.91
N LYS A 91 -2.42 -8.05 -6.76
CA LYS A 91 -3.13 -8.82 -7.78
C LYS A 91 -2.39 -8.72 -9.11
N ARG A 92 -2.26 -9.83 -9.83
CA ARG A 92 -1.48 -9.89 -11.08
C ARG A 92 -2.05 -8.93 -12.12
N ASP A 93 -3.34 -9.04 -12.42
CA ASP A 93 -4.01 -8.26 -13.47
C ASP A 93 -3.97 -6.74 -13.20
N ALA A 94 -4.09 -6.33 -11.93
CA ALA A 94 -3.96 -4.92 -11.57
C ALA A 94 -2.51 -4.42 -11.71
N HIS A 95 -1.54 -5.25 -11.31
CA HIS A 95 -0.13 -4.91 -11.41
C HIS A 95 0.34 -4.76 -12.85
N GLU A 96 -0.10 -5.65 -13.75
CA GLU A 96 0.24 -5.58 -15.18
C GLU A 96 -0.29 -4.29 -15.83
N GLN A 97 -1.52 -3.88 -15.50
CA GLN A 97 -2.08 -2.61 -15.97
C GLN A 97 -1.31 -1.41 -15.43
N LEU A 98 -0.91 -1.46 -14.16
CA LEU A 98 -0.09 -0.41 -13.56
C LEU A 98 1.29 -0.32 -14.23
N LEU A 99 1.89 -1.45 -14.60
CA LEU A 99 3.15 -1.48 -15.37
C LEU A 99 2.98 -0.86 -16.76
N GLU A 100 1.93 -1.23 -17.49
CA GLU A 100 1.66 -0.70 -18.83
C GLU A 100 1.40 0.81 -18.81
N ALA A 101 0.77 1.31 -17.74
CA ALA A 101 0.50 2.73 -17.54
C ALA A 101 1.67 3.50 -16.91
N ALA A 102 2.84 2.88 -16.71
CA ALA A 102 3.98 3.46 -15.97
C ALA A 102 3.58 4.04 -14.59
N GLY A 103 2.61 3.40 -13.94
CA GLY A 103 2.01 3.85 -12.70
C GLY A 103 2.86 3.60 -11.45
N MET A 104 2.34 4.08 -10.33
CA MET A 104 3.03 4.08 -9.04
C MET A 104 2.24 3.28 -8.01
N TYR A 105 2.94 2.76 -7.01
CA TYR A 105 2.36 2.32 -5.76
C TYR A 105 2.55 3.37 -4.69
N LEU A 106 1.50 3.65 -3.92
CA LEU A 106 1.57 4.29 -2.62
C LEU A 106 1.49 3.20 -1.55
N LEU A 107 2.65 2.78 -1.05
CA LEU A 107 2.76 1.70 -0.07
C LEU A 107 2.76 2.26 1.34
N VAL A 108 1.89 1.74 2.21
CA VAL A 108 1.68 2.25 3.57
C VAL A 108 1.77 1.16 4.62
N VAL A 109 2.55 1.41 5.67
CA VAL A 109 2.65 0.55 6.85
C VAL A 109 1.94 1.24 8.00
N TYR A 110 0.98 0.56 8.63
CA TYR A 110 0.15 1.14 9.68
C TYR A 110 0.09 0.26 10.95
N ILE A 111 -0.27 0.89 12.07
CA ILE A 111 -0.58 0.20 13.32
C ILE A 111 -2.07 -0.17 13.31
N PRO A 112 -2.44 -1.45 13.55
CA PRO A 112 -3.83 -1.90 13.49
C PRO A 112 -4.62 -1.48 14.73
N ARG A 113 -4.93 -0.19 14.83
CA ARG A 113 -5.75 0.45 15.87
C ARG A 113 -6.62 1.55 15.24
N PRO A 114 -7.65 2.09 15.93
CA PRO A 114 -8.51 3.14 15.39
C PRO A 114 -7.69 4.31 14.80
N GLY A 115 -8.10 4.78 13.63
CA GLY A 115 -7.40 5.81 12.86
C GLY A 115 -6.21 5.31 12.03
N LEU A 116 -5.92 4.00 12.04
CA LEU A 116 -4.87 3.34 11.25
C LEU A 116 -3.55 4.11 11.19
N PRO A 117 -2.93 4.48 12.33
CA PRO A 117 -1.79 5.38 12.34
C PRO A 117 -0.66 4.86 11.46
N GLN A 118 -0.28 5.67 10.48
CA GLN A 118 0.74 5.35 9.48
C GLN A 118 2.12 5.53 10.14
N VAL A 119 2.97 4.50 10.08
CA VAL A 119 4.35 4.55 10.62
C VAL A 119 5.39 4.66 9.51
N ALA A 120 5.01 4.30 8.29
CA ALA A 120 5.80 4.55 7.09
C ALA A 120 4.88 4.60 5.87
N ARG A 121 5.26 5.41 4.88
CA ARG A 121 4.70 5.35 3.54
C ARG A 121 5.72 5.76 2.50
N ALA A 122 5.55 5.30 1.26
CA ALA A 122 6.40 5.71 0.16
C ALA A 122 5.70 5.59 -1.19
N ILE A 123 6.10 6.45 -2.14
CA ILE A 123 5.80 6.27 -3.56
C ILE A 123 6.90 5.40 -4.18
N VAL A 124 6.50 4.37 -4.93
CA VAL A 124 7.41 3.42 -5.58
C VAL A 124 6.88 3.09 -6.99
N PRO A 125 7.70 3.18 -8.05
CA PRO A 125 7.29 2.78 -9.38
C PRO A 125 6.85 1.32 -9.44
N ALA A 126 5.84 1.03 -10.27
CA ALA A 126 5.39 -0.34 -10.51
C ALA A 126 6.54 -1.24 -11.00
N THR A 127 7.48 -0.71 -11.79
CA THR A 127 8.66 -1.45 -12.28
C THR A 127 9.57 -1.94 -11.15
N ILE A 128 9.81 -1.13 -10.12
CA ILE A 128 10.57 -1.55 -8.94
C ILE A 128 9.81 -2.60 -8.14
N VAL A 129 8.48 -2.44 -8.02
CA VAL A 129 7.65 -3.43 -7.34
C VAL A 129 7.64 -4.76 -8.11
N ASP A 130 7.62 -4.74 -9.45
CA ASP A 130 7.69 -5.96 -10.29
C ASP A 130 8.97 -6.77 -10.02
N GLU A 131 10.13 -6.09 -10.00
CA GLU A 131 11.41 -6.72 -9.64
C GLU A 131 11.35 -7.38 -8.25
N LEU A 132 10.72 -6.71 -7.27
CA LEU A 132 10.57 -7.24 -5.93
C LEU A 132 9.55 -8.38 -5.84
N LEU A 133 8.61 -8.47 -6.78
CA LEU A 133 7.61 -9.53 -6.90
C LEU A 133 8.10 -10.74 -7.70
N ALA A 134 9.23 -10.63 -8.41
CA ALA A 134 9.79 -11.72 -9.21
C ALA A 134 9.89 -13.03 -8.41
N GLY A 135 9.27 -14.09 -8.93
CA GLY A 135 9.23 -15.42 -8.31
C GLY A 135 8.33 -15.54 -7.08
N ARG A 136 7.44 -14.57 -6.80
CA ARG A 136 6.54 -14.57 -5.63
C ARG A 136 5.06 -14.76 -5.98
N TRP A 137 4.73 -14.84 -7.25
CA TRP A 137 3.36 -15.06 -7.72
C TRP A 137 2.90 -16.49 -7.44
N TYR A 138 1.64 -16.64 -7.06
CA TYR A 138 1.02 -17.93 -6.85
C TYR A 138 -0.46 -17.90 -7.23
N GLU A 139 -0.92 -19.00 -7.80
CA GLU A 139 -2.32 -19.17 -8.18
C GLU A 139 -3.23 -19.21 -6.96
N VAL A 140 -4.40 -18.59 -7.08
CA VAL A 140 -5.47 -18.66 -6.08
C VAL A 140 -6.71 -19.30 -6.70
N GLY A 141 -7.02 -20.52 -6.29
CA GLY A 141 -8.23 -21.22 -6.72
C GLY A 141 -9.52 -20.70 -6.07
N GLY A 142 -10.63 -20.75 -6.79
CA GLY A 142 -11.99 -20.47 -6.30
C GLY A 142 -12.75 -19.44 -7.14
N SER A 143 -13.98 -19.09 -6.73
CA SER A 143 -14.82 -18.07 -7.37
C SER A 143 -14.34 -16.62 -7.15
N ARG A 144 -13.04 -16.43 -6.90
CA ARG A 144 -12.45 -15.10 -6.78
C ARG A 144 -12.28 -14.54 -8.18
N SER A 145 -12.41 -13.23 -8.32
CA SER A 145 -12.18 -12.51 -9.59
C SER A 145 -10.73 -12.59 -10.08
N GLU A 146 -9.82 -13.18 -9.30
CA GLU A 146 -8.36 -13.14 -9.52
C GLU A 146 -7.83 -14.58 -9.65
N SER A 147 -6.97 -14.81 -10.63
CA SER A 147 -6.29 -16.10 -10.87
C SER A 147 -4.93 -16.19 -10.19
N GLU A 148 -4.20 -15.08 -10.07
CA GLU A 148 -2.83 -15.04 -9.55
C GLU A 148 -2.55 -13.80 -8.69
N VAL A 149 -1.86 -14.01 -7.57
CA VAL A 149 -1.55 -12.95 -6.59
C VAL A 149 -0.17 -13.13 -5.99
N ALA A 150 0.34 -12.08 -5.35
CA ALA A 150 1.60 -12.10 -4.62
C ALA A 150 1.49 -11.39 -3.27
N LYS A 151 2.38 -11.75 -2.35
CA LYS A 151 2.51 -11.08 -1.04
C LYS A 151 3.94 -10.57 -0.85
N LEU A 152 4.08 -9.26 -0.70
CA LEU A 152 5.37 -8.60 -0.53
C LEU A 152 5.50 -8.05 0.89
N ALA A 153 6.43 -8.58 1.70
CA ALA A 153 6.70 -8.03 3.02
C ALA A 153 7.17 -6.58 2.91
N TRP A 154 6.64 -5.68 3.74
CA TRP A 154 6.95 -4.25 3.62
C TRP A 154 8.44 -3.96 3.75
N SER A 155 9.18 -4.79 4.48
CA SER A 155 10.63 -4.65 4.65
C SER A 155 11.48 -4.96 3.42
N HIS A 156 10.88 -5.48 2.34
CA HIS A 156 11.57 -5.58 1.06
C HIS A 156 11.58 -4.24 0.32
N VAL A 157 10.75 -3.27 0.74
CA VAL A 157 10.61 -1.97 0.08
C VAL A 157 11.05 -0.83 0.98
N ILE A 158 10.69 -0.88 2.26
CA ILE A 158 10.99 0.16 3.25
C ILE A 158 12.03 -0.40 4.23
N ASP A 159 13.14 0.32 4.43
CA ASP A 159 14.17 -0.08 5.38
C ASP A 159 13.59 -0.14 6.81
N PRO A 160 13.57 -1.32 7.47
CA PRO A 160 13.08 -1.47 8.82
C PRO A 160 13.78 -0.59 9.85
N ALA A 161 15.04 -0.22 9.64
CA ALA A 161 15.76 0.66 10.55
C ALA A 161 15.17 2.07 10.61
N GLY A 162 14.43 2.49 9.58
CA GLY A 162 13.75 3.77 9.50
C GLY A 162 12.29 3.77 9.98
N VAL A 163 11.76 2.62 10.43
CA VAL A 163 10.37 2.48 10.85
C VAL A 163 10.29 2.37 12.37
N ASP A 164 9.79 3.42 13.02
CA ASP A 164 9.58 3.48 14.47
C ASP A 164 8.07 3.39 14.77
N PRO A 165 7.59 2.33 15.46
CA PRO A 165 6.18 2.19 15.84
C PRO A 165 5.65 3.30 16.76
N SER A 166 6.52 4.10 17.38
CA SER A 166 6.15 5.22 18.26
C SER A 166 6.04 6.57 17.54
N THR A 167 6.53 6.65 16.30
CA THR A 167 6.50 7.87 15.48
C THR A 167 5.54 7.68 14.31
N THR A 168 4.54 8.55 14.17
CA THR A 168 3.60 8.47 13.05
C THR A 168 3.95 9.44 11.94
N VAL A 169 3.59 9.09 10.71
CA VAL A 169 3.76 9.96 9.54
C VAL A 169 2.93 11.23 9.76
N GLY A 170 3.59 12.39 9.74
CA GLY A 170 2.95 13.68 9.99
C GLY A 170 3.23 14.25 11.37
N ASP A 171 3.79 13.47 12.30
CA ASP A 171 4.33 14.02 13.54
C ASP A 171 5.58 14.87 13.23
N PRO A 172 5.73 16.06 13.84
CA PRO A 172 6.98 16.79 13.77
C PRO A 172 8.07 15.95 14.46
N ARG A 173 9.09 15.55 13.69
CA ARG A 173 10.29 14.88 14.22
C ARG A 173 11.14 15.82 15.05
#